data_AF-A0AAW9IZ19-F1
#
_entry.id   AF-A0AAW9IZ19-F1
#
_cell.length_a   1.000
_cell.length_b   1.000
_cell.length_c   1.000
_cell.angle_alpha   90.00
_cell.angle_beta   90.00
_cell.angle_gamma   90.00
#
_symmetry.space_group_name_H-M   'P 1'
#
loop_
_entity.id
_entity.type
_entity.pdbx_description
1 polymer ?
#
loop_
_entity_poly.entity_id
_entity_poly.type
_entity_poly.pdbx_seq_one_letter_code
_entity_poly.pdbx_strand_id
1 'polypeptide(L)'
;MWGNGVKKGEVYTEKIYNSHFVPTMSKLLGLNLPIDSTGNILYNALEQSEIEEEYIEMIEAEKATLNGSANKYFDNNASGGMAIGGLSSEGAYTEFINVPKANKMVVNYSS
;
A
#
# COMPACT_ATOMS: atom_id res chain seq x y z
N MET A 1 0.15 -10.88 -28.04
CA MET A 1 0.20 -9.47 -28.50
C MET A 1 1.64 -9.16 -28.93
N TRP A 2 1.85 -8.21 -29.84
CA TRP A 2 3.19 -7.79 -30.25
C TRP A 2 3.24 -6.27 -30.39
N GLY A 3 4.08 -5.61 -29.60
CA GLY A 3 4.29 -4.17 -29.64
C GLY A 3 5.33 -3.73 -28.60
N ASN A 4 5.64 -2.44 -28.56
CA ASN A 4 6.45 -1.85 -27.48
C ASN A 4 5.70 -1.96 -26.14
N GLY A 5 6.38 -2.29 -25.04
CA GLY A 5 5.76 -2.44 -23.71
C GLY A 5 4.98 -3.76 -23.47
N VAL A 6 5.04 -4.70 -24.41
CA VAL A 6 4.40 -6.03 -24.32
C VAL A 6 5.48 -7.09 -24.21
N LYS A 7 5.39 -7.97 -23.20
CA LYS A 7 6.37 -9.04 -22.98
C LYS A 7 6.50 -9.95 -24.20
N LYS A 8 7.72 -10.37 -24.49
CA LYS A 8 8.06 -11.19 -25.66
C LYS A 8 8.34 -12.63 -25.25
N GLY A 9 7.82 -13.58 -26.02
CA GLY A 9 8.08 -15.01 -25.82
C GLY A 9 7.34 -15.64 -24.63
N GLU A 10 6.55 -14.88 -23.87
CA GLU A 10 5.71 -15.41 -22.80
C GLU A 10 4.31 -15.78 -23.31
N VAL A 11 3.82 -16.94 -22.84
CA VAL A 11 2.44 -17.37 -23.09
C VAL A 11 1.57 -16.89 -21.94
N TYR A 12 0.57 -16.07 -22.25
CA TYR A 12 -0.41 -15.65 -21.26
C TYR A 12 -1.39 -16.80 -20.97
N THR A 13 -1.48 -17.23 -19.71
CA THR A 13 -2.23 -18.44 -19.32
C THR A 13 -3.62 -18.17 -18.77
N GLU A 14 -3.92 -16.93 -18.38
CA GLU A 14 -5.23 -16.60 -17.80
C GLU A 14 -6.30 -16.35 -18.86
N LYS A 15 -7.57 -16.40 -18.46
CA LYS A 15 -8.70 -16.14 -19.37
C LYS A 15 -8.71 -14.66 -19.77
N ILE A 16 -8.76 -14.42 -21.08
CA ILE A 16 -8.86 -13.07 -21.66
C ILE A 16 -10.29 -12.85 -22.15
N TYR A 17 -10.86 -11.70 -21.76
CA TYR A 17 -12.13 -11.22 -22.31
C TYR A 17 -11.89 -10.07 -23.30
N ASN A 18 -12.82 -9.88 -24.24
CA ASN A 18 -12.76 -8.78 -25.19
C ASN A 18 -12.81 -7.39 -24.51
N SER A 19 -13.48 -7.29 -23.36
CA SER A 19 -13.54 -6.07 -22.55
C SER A 19 -12.17 -5.62 -22.02
N HIS A 20 -11.18 -6.51 -21.92
CA HIS A 20 -9.83 -6.18 -21.44
C HIS A 20 -8.98 -5.47 -22.49
N PHE A 21 -9.39 -5.47 -23.76
CA PHE A 21 -8.60 -4.93 -24.85
C PHE A 21 -8.43 -3.42 -24.76
N VAL A 22 -9.54 -2.68 -24.65
CA VAL A 22 -9.54 -1.21 -24.53
C VAL A 22 -8.70 -0.72 -23.34
N PRO A 23 -8.90 -1.20 -22.10
CA PRO A 23 -8.13 -0.71 -20.95
C PRO A 23 -6.64 -1.03 -21.08
N THR A 24 -6.28 -2.22 -21.55
CA THR A 24 -4.88 -2.61 -21.79
C THR A 24 -4.23 -1.74 -22.86
N MET A 25 -4.96 -1.40 -23.92
CA MET A 25 -4.46 -0.52 -24.99
C MET A 25 -4.30 0.92 -24.51
N SER A 26 -5.27 1.46 -23.77
CA SER A 26 -5.16 2.79 -23.16
C SER A 26 -3.90 2.87 -22.29
N LYS A 27 -3.62 1.84 -21.50
CA LYS A 27 -2.39 1.76 -20.69
C LYS A 27 -1.12 1.77 -21.54
N LEU A 28 -1.06 0.96 -22.60
CA LEU A 28 0.07 0.91 -23.53
C LEU A 28 0.33 2.25 -24.23
N LEU A 29 -0.72 3.01 -24.50
CA LEU A 29 -0.64 4.32 -25.15
C LEU A 29 -0.42 5.48 -24.16
N GLY A 30 -0.41 5.22 -22.86
CA GLY A 30 -0.36 6.27 -21.84
C GLY A 30 -1.60 7.18 -21.82
N LEU A 31 -2.74 6.65 -22.27
CA LEU A 31 -4.03 7.36 -22.28
C LEU A 31 -4.80 7.07 -20.99
N ASN A 32 -5.64 8.01 -20.59
CA ASN A 32 -6.62 7.78 -19.54
C ASN A 32 -7.59 6.66 -19.96
N LEU A 33 -7.93 5.80 -19.00
CA LEU A 33 -8.93 4.76 -19.20
C LEU A 33 -10.29 5.40 -19.49
N PRO A 34 -11.04 4.91 -20.50
CA PRO A 34 -12.43 5.32 -20.68
C PRO A 34 -13.24 5.07 -19.40
N ILE A 35 -14.08 6.03 -19.03
CA ILE A 35 -14.88 5.96 -17.79
C ILE A 35 -15.84 4.75 -17.80
N ASP A 36 -16.25 4.31 -18.98
CA ASP A 36 -17.14 3.17 -19.20
C ASP A 36 -16.39 1.84 -19.43
N SER A 37 -15.08 1.82 -19.24
CA SER A 37 -14.30 0.58 -19.38
C SER A 37 -14.57 -0.37 -18.23
N THR A 38 -15.12 -1.55 -18.54
CA THR A 38 -15.50 -2.59 -17.57
C THR A 38 -14.48 -3.72 -17.44
N GLY A 39 -13.44 -3.71 -18.28
CA GLY A 39 -12.41 -4.74 -18.29
C GLY A 39 -11.19 -4.39 -17.46
N ASN A 40 -10.41 -5.41 -17.08
CA ASN A 40 -9.12 -5.22 -16.41
C ASN A 40 -7.99 -4.99 -17.40
N ILE A 41 -6.94 -4.29 -16.96
CA ILE A 41 -5.66 -4.21 -17.68
C ILE A 41 -4.94 -5.55 -17.53
N LEU A 42 -4.44 -6.10 -18.63
CA LEU A 42 -3.68 -7.35 -18.64
C LEU A 42 -2.22 -7.14 -18.24
N TYR A 43 -1.95 -6.73 -16.98
CA TYR A 43 -0.60 -6.41 -16.52
C TYR A 43 0.40 -7.57 -16.70
N ASN A 44 -0.05 -8.82 -16.56
CA ASN A 44 0.81 -9.99 -16.79
C ASN A 44 1.30 -10.11 -18.25
N ALA A 45 0.63 -9.47 -19.21
CA ALA A 45 1.04 -9.39 -20.62
C ALA A 45 1.93 -8.17 -20.94
N LEU A 46 2.02 -7.21 -20.03
CA LEU A 46 2.77 -5.97 -20.19
C LEU A 46 4.13 -6.06 -19.49
N GLU A 47 5.12 -5.32 -19.99
CA GLU A 47 6.40 -5.17 -19.29
C GLU A 47 6.25 -4.34 -18.01
N GLN A 48 5.26 -3.45 -17.99
CA GLN A 48 4.91 -2.65 -16.82
C GLN A 48 4.08 -3.49 -15.85
N SER A 49 4.54 -3.58 -14.60
CA SER A 49 3.77 -4.18 -13.51
C SER A 49 2.61 -3.28 -13.10
N GLU A 50 1.57 -3.90 -12.54
CA GLU A 50 0.54 -3.17 -11.80
C GLU A 50 1.22 -2.38 -10.69
N ILE A 51 1.05 -1.06 -10.70
CA ILE A 51 1.47 -0.23 -9.57
C ILE A 51 0.30 -0.29 -8.62
N GLU A 52 0.37 -1.20 -7.65
CA GLU A 52 -0.45 -1.06 -6.44
C GLU A 52 0.06 0.21 -5.76
N GLU A 53 -0.74 1.28 -5.79
CA GLU A 53 -0.48 2.43 -4.93
C GLU A 53 -0.59 1.93 -3.48
N GLU A 54 0.55 1.62 -2.86
CA GLU A 54 0.62 1.25 -1.44
C GLU A 54 0.08 2.45 -0.63
N TYR A 55 -1.19 2.37 -0.24
CA TYR A 55 -1.79 3.33 0.69
C TYR A 55 -1.30 3.02 2.10
N ILE A 56 -0.53 3.95 2.68
CA ILE A 56 -0.05 3.86 4.06
C ILE A 56 -0.81 4.89 4.91
N GLU A 57 -1.73 4.41 5.76
CA GLU A 57 -2.34 5.24 6.80
C GLU A 57 -1.33 5.45 7.93
N MET A 58 -1.01 6.70 8.24
CA MET A 58 -0.16 7.05 9.37
C MET A 58 -1.00 7.15 10.66
N ILE A 59 -0.64 6.35 11.67
CA ILE A 59 -1.28 6.38 12.99
C ILE A 59 -0.28 6.90 14.02
N GLU A 60 -0.57 8.09 14.52
CA GLU A 60 0.36 8.84 15.38
C GLU A 60 0.27 8.47 16.86
N ALA A 61 1.37 8.64 17.59
CA ALA A 61 1.49 8.31 19.01
C ALA A 61 0.44 9.00 19.89
N GLU A 62 -0.01 10.20 19.53
CA GLU A 62 -1.02 10.97 20.26
C GLU A 62 -2.35 10.21 20.33
N LYS A 63 -2.67 9.39 19.33
CA LYS A 63 -3.90 8.59 19.28
C LYS A 63 -3.83 7.28 20.07
N ALA A 64 -2.67 6.93 20.61
CA ALA A 64 -2.48 5.65 21.29
C ALA A 64 -3.06 5.63 22.72
N THR A 65 -3.61 4.49 23.12
CA THR A 65 -3.88 4.13 24.52
C THR A 65 -2.65 3.44 25.09
N LEU A 66 -2.28 3.77 26.33
CA LEU A 66 -1.08 3.25 27.00
C LEU A 66 -1.44 2.53 28.30
N ASN A 67 -0.62 1.54 28.68
CA ASN A 67 -0.73 0.85 29.97
C ASN A 67 0.65 0.43 30.51
N GLY A 68 0.70 0.03 31.78
CA GLY A 68 1.93 -0.33 32.48
C GLY A 68 2.88 0.86 32.60
N SER A 69 4.15 0.66 32.29
CA SER A 69 5.14 1.74 32.24
C SER A 69 5.19 2.51 30.92
N ALA A 70 4.33 2.18 29.95
CA ALA A 70 4.33 2.85 28.65
C ALA A 70 3.95 4.34 28.81
N ASN A 71 4.73 5.23 28.20
CA ASN A 71 4.52 6.66 28.31
C ASN A 71 4.75 7.39 26.98
N LYS A 72 4.00 8.47 26.75
CA LYS A 72 4.27 9.41 25.64
C LYS A 72 5.28 10.45 26.13
N TYR A 73 6.23 10.80 25.29
CA TYR A 73 7.16 11.90 25.53
C TYR A 73 7.37 12.69 24.24
N PHE A 74 7.73 13.96 24.39
CA PHE A 74 7.97 14.84 23.25
C PHE A 74 9.29 14.46 22.56
N ASP A 75 9.24 14.26 21.26
CA ASP A 75 10.41 13.99 20.41
C ASP A 75 10.26 14.78 19.10
N ASN A 76 11.19 15.71 18.86
CA ASN A 76 11.20 16.54 17.65
C ASN A 76 11.41 15.73 16.35
N ASN A 77 11.94 14.51 16.47
CA ASN A 77 12.16 13.61 15.34
C ASN A 77 10.96 12.68 15.08
N ALA A 78 9.98 12.64 15.99
CA ALA A 78 8.78 11.85 15.81
C ALA A 78 7.78 12.58 14.89
N SER A 79 7.06 11.82 14.07
CA SER A 79 5.85 12.33 13.43
C SER A 79 4.83 12.73 14.51
N GLY A 80 4.10 13.81 14.30
CA GLY A 80 3.20 14.39 15.32
C GLY A 80 3.89 15.08 16.51
N GLY A 81 5.18 14.82 16.75
CA GLY A 81 5.97 15.40 17.84
C GLY A 81 5.97 14.59 19.14
N MET A 82 5.31 13.43 19.16
CA MET A 82 5.30 12.52 20.31
C MET A 82 5.85 11.15 19.95
N ALA A 83 6.71 10.61 20.81
CA ALA A 83 7.17 9.22 20.76
C ALA A 83 6.61 8.45 21.96
N ILE A 84 6.57 7.12 21.83
CA ILE A 84 6.17 6.22 22.92
C ILE A 84 7.41 5.46 23.41
N GLY A 85 7.59 5.44 24.72
CA GLY A 85 8.67 4.74 25.41
C GLY A 85 8.14 3.91 26.57
N GLY A 86 9.07 3.44 27.42
CA GLY A 86 8.70 2.75 28.65
C GLY A 86 8.08 1.37 28.45
N LEU A 87 8.31 0.71 27.31
CA LEU A 87 7.78 -0.63 26.99
C LEU A 87 8.62 -1.77 27.59
N SER A 88 9.26 -1.56 28.74
CA SER A 88 10.24 -2.50 29.32
C SER A 88 9.74 -3.25 30.55
N SER A 89 8.54 -2.95 31.06
CA SER A 89 7.95 -3.67 32.19
C SER A 89 6.90 -4.68 31.73
N GLU A 90 6.63 -5.66 32.60
CA GLU A 90 5.47 -6.51 32.46
C GLU A 90 4.18 -5.66 32.41
N GLY A 91 3.25 -6.03 31.52
CA GLY A 91 2.00 -5.31 31.31
C GLY A 91 2.11 -3.99 30.54
N ALA A 92 3.31 -3.56 30.14
CA ALA A 92 3.47 -2.36 29.32
C ALA A 92 3.02 -2.63 27.87
N TYR A 93 2.08 -1.82 27.37
CA TYR A 93 1.66 -1.90 25.97
C TYR A 93 1.23 -0.54 25.41
N THR A 94 1.16 -0.52 24.09
CA THR A 94 0.55 0.54 23.28
C THR A 94 -0.55 -0.08 22.44
N GLU A 95 -1.72 0.53 22.47
CA GLU A 95 -2.89 0.09 21.72
C GLU A 95 -3.43 1.22 20.84
N PHE A 96 -3.78 0.87 19.61
CA PHE A 96 -4.51 1.74 18.70
C PHE A 96 -5.85 1.09 18.36
N ILE A 97 -6.94 1.80 18.61
CA ILE A 97 -8.30 1.34 18.32
C ILE A 97 -8.80 1.92 17.00
N ASN A 98 -9.72 1.21 16.34
CA ASN A 98 -10.33 1.63 15.06
C ASN A 98 -9.31 1.86 13.93
N VAL A 99 -8.26 1.05 13.87
CA VAL A 99 -7.27 1.12 12.80
C VAL A 99 -7.80 0.46 11.51
N PRO A 100 -7.44 0.98 10.32
CA PRO A 100 -7.82 0.34 9.06
C PRO A 100 -7.31 -1.10 8.98
N LYS A 101 -8.07 -1.97 8.30
CA LYS A 101 -7.59 -3.32 7.98
C LYS A 101 -6.36 -3.20 7.09
N ALA A 102 -5.26 -3.81 7.50
CA ALA A 102 -4.00 -3.80 6.76
C ALA A 102 -3.41 -5.21 6.62
N ASN A 103 -2.57 -5.39 5.60
CA ASN A 103 -1.74 -6.59 5.40
C ASN A 103 -0.32 -6.42 5.98
N LYS A 104 0.06 -5.18 6.35
CA LYS A 104 1.40 -4.81 6.83
C LYS A 104 1.30 -3.68 7.84
N MET A 105 2.18 -3.71 8.84
CA MET A 105 2.40 -2.64 9.80
C MET A 105 3.88 -2.23 9.74
N VAL A 106 4.14 -0.92 9.71
CA VAL A 106 5.50 -0.37 9.73
C VAL A 106 5.66 0.42 11.02
N VAL A 107 6.72 0.12 11.78
CA VAL A 107 7.07 0.84 13.02
C VAL A 107 8.41 1.48 12.83
N ASN A 108 8.45 2.80 12.94
CA ASN A 108 9.69 3.58 12.99
C ASN A 108 10.05 3.81 14.46
N TYR A 109 11.31 3.62 14.81
CA TYR A 109 11.84 3.90 16.14
C TYR A 109 13.02 4.86 16.01
N SER A 110 13.14 5.80 16.94
CA SER A 110 14.37 6.58 17.12
C SER A 110 15.34 5.77 17.98
N SER A 111 16.63 5.83 17.62
CA SER A 111 17.75 5.23 18.36
C SER A 111 18.44 6.26 19.24
#